data_AF-N1UYG6-F1
#
_entry.id   AF-N1UYG6-F1
#
_cell.length_a   1.000
_cell.length_b   1.000
_cell.length_c   1.000
_cell.angle_alpha   90.00
_cell.angle_beta   90.00
_cell.angle_gamma   90.00
#
_symmetry.space_group_name_H-M   'P 1'
#
loop_
_entity.id
_entity.type
_entity.pdbx_description
1 polymer ?
#
loop_
_entity_poly.entity_id
_entity_poly.type
_entity_poly.pdbx_seq_one_letter_code
_entity_poly.pdbx_strand_id
1 'polypeptide(L)'
;MQATKWLIDKGVWVLRMGSVMSQPFPIDHPRVIDYSFCNDKNDLMDIWLFANCDLCISTGSGLDCLSEFYKKPMLFVNLLPICNIWSWCESLNLPKHLIWKSTGKPLTLGEHLIHNYSNSEDYENAGILVKDLSSQEILYATQECWEKMVEDTWVYTREEKKQQGYFWEELKKWPSYSKKHDWIHQKCQISYSWLKNNNYDFLI
;
A
#
# COMPACT_ATOMS: atom_id res chain seq x y z
N MET A 1 -4.11 13.54 2.26
CA MET A 1 -3.85 14.86 2.88
C MET A 1 -3.09 14.75 4.20
N GLN A 2 -3.55 13.96 5.18
CA GLN A 2 -2.84 13.82 6.47
C GLN A 2 -1.39 13.34 6.32
N ALA A 3 -1.16 12.25 5.58
CA ALA A 3 0.18 11.75 5.26
C ALA A 3 1.09 12.82 4.63
N THR A 4 0.58 13.56 3.64
CA THR A 4 1.31 14.67 3.02
C THR A 4 1.74 15.72 4.04
N LYS A 5 0.81 16.15 4.92
CA LYS A 5 1.11 17.16 5.95
C LYS A 5 2.22 16.70 6.89
N TRP A 6 2.15 15.45 7.34
CA TRP A 6 3.20 14.89 8.18
C TRP A 6 4.57 14.84 7.47
N LEU A 7 4.60 14.47 6.19
CA LEU A 7 5.84 14.45 5.40
C LEU A 7 6.43 15.86 5.23
N ILE A 8 5.63 16.87 4.91
CA ILE A 8 6.13 18.26 4.77
C ILE A 8 6.61 18.82 6.11
N ASP A 9 5.97 18.47 7.23
CA ASP A 9 6.39 18.88 8.57
C ASP A 9 7.75 18.28 8.95
N LYS A 10 8.08 17.12 8.39
CA LYS A 10 9.42 16.51 8.44
C LYS A 10 10.41 17.09 7.43
N GLY A 11 10.00 18.06 6.63
CA GLY A 11 10.84 18.67 5.60
C GLY A 11 10.97 17.82 4.33
N VAL A 12 10.07 16.88 4.08
CA VAL A 12 10.11 16.06 2.86
C VAL A 12 9.42 16.80 1.72
N TRP A 13 9.97 16.67 0.51
CA TRP A 13 9.29 17.09 -0.72
C TRP A 13 8.27 16.04 -1.13
N VAL A 14 7.02 16.45 -1.35
CA VAL A 14 5.95 15.56 -1.79
C VAL A 14 5.55 15.92 -3.20
N LEU A 15 5.73 14.98 -4.12
CA LEU A 15 5.33 15.11 -5.51
C LEU A 15 4.12 14.22 -5.76
N ARG A 16 3.00 14.80 -6.21
CA ARG A 16 1.86 14.04 -6.72
C ARG A 16 2.07 13.78 -8.21
N MET A 17 2.34 12.53 -8.53
CA MET A 17 2.64 12.06 -9.88
C MET A 17 1.41 11.47 -10.58
N GLY A 18 1.46 11.36 -11.90
CA GLY A 18 0.44 10.70 -12.73
C GLY A 18 0.13 11.47 -14.02
N SER A 19 -0.29 10.76 -15.05
CA SER A 19 -0.55 11.33 -16.39
C SER A 19 -1.81 12.20 -16.40
N VAL A 20 -2.91 11.69 -15.83
CA VAL A 20 -4.23 12.34 -15.81
C VAL A 20 -4.79 12.32 -14.40
N MET A 21 -5.14 13.51 -13.89
CA MET A 21 -5.80 13.69 -12.60
C MET A 21 -7.05 14.54 -12.80
N SER A 22 -8.12 14.17 -12.09
CA SER A 22 -9.42 14.85 -12.24
C SER A 22 -9.43 16.26 -11.66
N GLN A 23 -8.70 16.48 -10.57
CA GLN A 23 -8.68 17.75 -9.83
C GLN A 23 -7.28 18.05 -9.28
N PRO A 24 -6.90 19.34 -9.24
CA PRO A 24 -5.67 19.79 -8.58
C PRO A 24 -5.62 19.34 -7.13
N PHE A 25 -4.40 19.16 -6.63
CA PHE A 25 -4.15 18.75 -5.28
C PHE A 25 -4.43 19.93 -4.32
N PRO A 26 -5.27 19.75 -3.29
CA PRO A 26 -5.79 20.87 -2.50
C PRO A 26 -4.82 21.37 -1.41
N ILE A 27 -3.52 21.09 -1.53
CA ILE A 27 -2.49 21.52 -0.59
C ILE A 27 -1.54 22.45 -1.32
N ASP A 28 -1.58 23.73 -0.96
CA ASP A 28 -0.61 24.73 -1.39
C ASP A 28 0.50 24.85 -0.34
N HIS A 29 1.69 24.36 -0.68
CA HIS A 29 2.87 24.41 0.18
C HIS A 29 4.15 24.35 -0.66
N PRO A 30 5.24 25.08 -0.31
CA PRO A 30 6.45 25.14 -1.12
C PRO A 30 7.14 23.79 -1.38
N ARG A 31 6.90 22.79 -0.52
CA ARG A 31 7.42 21.42 -0.66
C ARG A 31 6.43 20.44 -1.30
N VAL A 32 5.28 20.91 -1.78
CA VAL A 32 4.27 20.09 -2.46
C VAL A 32 4.23 20.50 -3.93
N ILE A 33 4.48 19.53 -4.82
CA ILE A 33 4.42 19.74 -6.26
C ILE A 33 3.34 18.82 -6.82
N ASP A 34 2.28 19.41 -7.37
CA ASP A 34 1.27 18.65 -8.12
C ASP A 34 1.74 18.45 -9.57
N TYR A 35 2.72 17.57 -9.74
CA TYR A 35 3.40 17.34 -11.02
C TYR A 35 2.45 16.91 -12.14
N SER A 36 1.35 16.23 -11.80
CA SER A 36 0.30 15.89 -12.77
C SER A 36 -0.28 17.10 -13.53
N PHE A 37 -0.27 18.29 -12.90
CA PHE A 37 -0.77 19.55 -13.46
C PHE A 37 0.37 20.52 -13.86
N CYS A 38 1.63 20.12 -13.79
CA CYS A 38 2.75 20.95 -14.25
C CYS A 38 2.84 20.97 -15.77
N ASN A 39 2.98 22.16 -16.36
CA ASN A 39 3.14 22.33 -17.81
C ASN A 39 4.45 21.73 -18.35
N ASP A 40 5.49 21.69 -17.52
CA ASP A 40 6.82 21.20 -17.90
C ASP A 40 6.96 19.67 -17.73
N LYS A 41 5.85 18.97 -17.45
CA LYS A 41 5.82 17.50 -17.34
C LYS A 41 6.29 16.86 -18.64
N ASN A 42 7.16 15.86 -18.51
CA ASN A 42 7.63 15.04 -19.62
C ASN A 42 8.07 13.65 -19.16
N ASP A 43 8.08 12.70 -20.10
CA ASP A 43 8.35 11.28 -19.82
C ASP A 43 9.73 11.03 -19.19
N LEU A 44 10.75 11.82 -19.56
CA LEU A 44 12.09 11.68 -18.98
C LEU A 44 12.08 12.05 -17.49
N MET A 45 11.35 13.10 -17.15
CA MET A 45 11.20 13.55 -15.77
C MET A 45 10.31 12.60 -14.96
N ASP A 46 9.26 12.02 -15.56
CA ASP A 46 8.50 10.94 -14.93
C ASP A 46 9.43 9.80 -14.49
N ILE A 47 10.29 9.31 -15.41
CA ILE A 47 11.24 8.25 -15.11
C ILE A 47 12.22 8.68 -14.02
N TRP A 48 12.81 9.87 -14.15
CA TRP A 48 13.83 10.35 -13.22
C TRP A 48 13.27 10.50 -11.80
N LEU A 49 12.06 11.04 -11.64
CA LEU A 49 11.44 11.23 -10.33
C LEU A 49 11.15 9.90 -9.63
N PHE A 50 10.57 8.92 -10.32
CA PHE A 50 10.35 7.58 -9.74
C PHE A 50 11.66 6.85 -9.43
N ALA A 51 12.70 7.04 -10.25
CA ALA A 51 14.01 6.43 -10.07
C ALA A 51 14.83 7.04 -8.93
N ASN A 52 14.53 8.28 -8.50
CA ASN A 52 15.34 9.03 -7.54
C ASN A 52 14.63 9.39 -6.23
N CYS A 53 13.36 9.02 -6.04
CA CYS A 53 12.66 9.27 -4.78
C CYS A 53 13.25 8.50 -3.59
N ASP A 54 12.97 8.97 -2.37
CA ASP A 54 13.29 8.26 -1.12
C ASP A 54 12.22 7.22 -0.73
N LEU A 55 10.97 7.49 -1.10
CA LEU A 55 9.82 6.62 -0.89
C LEU A 55 8.81 6.84 -2.02
N CYS A 56 8.28 5.77 -2.60
CA CYS A 56 7.17 5.82 -3.54
C CYS A 56 5.89 5.30 -2.87
N ILE A 57 4.84 6.12 -2.85
CA ILE A 57 3.52 5.76 -2.32
C ILE A 57 2.56 5.58 -3.51
N SER A 58 1.99 4.39 -3.65
CA SER A 58 1.23 4.00 -4.84
C SER A 58 -0.02 3.18 -4.50
N THR A 59 -0.92 3.07 -5.47
CA THR A 59 -2.04 2.11 -5.46
C THR A 59 -1.84 0.98 -6.50
N GLY A 60 -0.66 0.87 -7.11
CA GLY A 60 -0.34 -0.13 -8.15
C GLY A 60 -0.76 0.28 -9.56
N SER A 61 -0.35 1.46 -10.02
CA SER A 61 -0.83 2.08 -11.27
C SER A 61 0.09 1.89 -12.51
N GLY A 62 1.15 1.11 -12.38
CA GLY A 62 2.08 0.78 -13.45
C GLY A 62 3.41 1.54 -13.38
N LEU A 63 3.40 2.88 -13.44
CA LEU A 63 4.62 3.69 -13.45
C LEU A 63 5.47 3.57 -12.18
N ASP A 64 4.83 3.19 -11.08
CA ASP A 64 5.47 2.87 -9.80
C ASP A 64 6.41 1.65 -9.88
N CYS A 65 6.33 0.83 -10.94
CA CYS A 65 7.31 -0.21 -11.21
C CYS A 65 8.73 0.34 -11.42
N LEU A 66 8.86 1.61 -11.84
CA LEU A 66 10.17 2.24 -11.98
C LEU A 66 10.86 2.36 -10.63
N SER A 67 10.15 2.81 -9.59
CA SER A 67 10.70 2.86 -8.24
C SER A 67 11.13 1.47 -7.75
N GLU A 68 10.37 0.43 -8.09
CA GLU A 68 10.75 -0.96 -7.82
C GLU A 68 12.07 -1.35 -8.50
N PHE A 69 12.22 -1.10 -9.80
CA PHE A 69 13.44 -1.44 -10.55
C PHE A 69 14.68 -0.69 -10.04
N TYR A 70 14.49 0.55 -9.60
CA TYR A 70 15.54 1.37 -8.99
C TYR A 70 15.73 1.10 -7.48
N LYS A 71 15.09 0.04 -6.95
CA LYS A 71 15.21 -0.44 -5.57
C LYS A 71 14.84 0.63 -4.54
N LYS A 72 13.83 1.42 -4.85
CA LYS A 72 13.28 2.40 -3.92
C LYS A 72 12.27 1.73 -2.99
N PRO A 73 12.20 2.14 -1.70
CA PRO A 73 11.14 1.73 -0.80
C PRO A 73 9.75 2.05 -1.38
N MET A 74 8.81 1.12 -1.19
CA MET A 74 7.45 1.22 -1.69
C MET A 74 6.43 1.15 -0.56
N LEU A 75 5.41 2.01 -0.62
CA LEU A 75 4.19 1.88 0.17
C LEU A 75 3.00 1.72 -0.77
N PHE A 76 2.40 0.53 -0.78
CA PHE A 76 1.18 0.26 -1.54
C PHE A 76 -0.04 0.45 -0.65
N VAL A 77 -0.82 1.49 -0.90
CA VAL A 77 -2.07 1.75 -0.19
C VAL A 77 -3.27 1.39 -1.04
N ASN A 78 -4.40 1.11 -0.39
CA ASN A 78 -5.64 0.74 -1.06
C ASN A 78 -5.46 -0.47 -1.99
N LEU A 79 -4.59 -1.41 -1.60
CA LEU A 79 -4.26 -2.58 -2.38
C LEU A 79 -5.46 -3.55 -2.45
N LEU A 80 -5.82 -3.97 -3.66
CA LEU A 80 -6.65 -5.14 -3.91
C LEU A 80 -6.28 -5.81 -5.24
N PRO A 81 -6.44 -7.14 -5.35
CA PRO A 81 -6.71 -8.08 -4.25
C PRO A 81 -5.49 -8.29 -3.35
N ILE A 82 -5.69 -8.77 -2.11
CA ILE A 82 -4.57 -9.01 -1.17
C ILE A 82 -3.60 -10.09 -1.67
N CYS A 83 -4.02 -10.98 -2.57
CA CYS A 83 -3.12 -11.95 -3.20
C CYS A 83 -2.17 -11.34 -4.25
N ASN A 84 -2.23 -10.02 -4.47
CA ASN A 84 -1.32 -9.26 -5.33
C ASN A 84 -0.36 -8.38 -4.52
N ILE A 85 -0.01 -8.78 -3.29
CA ILE A 85 1.03 -8.10 -2.53
C ILE A 85 2.34 -8.06 -3.33
N TRP A 86 3.02 -6.92 -3.29
CA TRP A 86 4.32 -6.72 -3.92
C TRP A 86 5.42 -7.39 -3.09
N SER A 87 5.41 -8.73 -3.08
CA SER A 87 6.25 -9.52 -2.19
C SER A 87 7.73 -9.53 -2.57
N TRP A 88 8.08 -9.11 -3.78
CA TRP A 88 9.42 -9.23 -4.34
C TRP A 88 10.28 -7.96 -4.23
N CYS A 89 9.84 -6.95 -3.49
CA CYS A 89 10.62 -5.73 -3.29
C CYS A 89 10.57 -5.23 -1.85
N GLU A 90 11.33 -4.19 -1.55
CA GLU A 90 11.25 -3.49 -0.26
C GLU A 90 9.94 -2.70 -0.20
N SER A 91 8.88 -3.36 0.28
CA SER A 91 7.52 -2.82 0.25
C SER A 91 6.77 -2.96 1.58
N LEU A 92 5.94 -1.97 1.88
CA LEU A 92 4.88 -2.05 2.88
C LEU A 92 3.54 -2.05 2.16
N ASN A 93 2.68 -3.02 2.46
CA ASN A 93 1.42 -3.23 1.76
C ASN A 93 0.25 -2.99 2.71
N LEU A 94 -0.70 -2.16 2.28
CA LEU A 94 -1.88 -1.75 3.04
C LEU A 94 -3.14 -2.03 2.20
N PRO A 95 -3.77 -3.21 2.37
CA PRO A 95 -4.96 -3.62 1.64
C PRO A 95 -6.21 -2.79 1.97
N LYS A 96 -7.18 -2.73 1.06
CA LYS A 96 -8.53 -2.21 1.37
C LYS A 96 -9.26 -3.13 2.34
N HIS A 97 -10.32 -2.61 2.96
CA HIS A 97 -11.24 -3.39 3.78
C HIS A 97 -12.31 -4.04 2.90
N LEU A 98 -12.51 -5.34 3.06
CA LEU A 98 -13.63 -6.07 2.46
C LEU A 98 -14.63 -6.44 3.56
N ILE A 99 -15.91 -6.17 3.32
CA ILE A 99 -16.98 -6.36 4.29
C ILE A 99 -18.15 -7.10 3.63
N TRP A 100 -18.69 -8.13 4.28
CA TRP A 100 -19.91 -8.79 3.82
C TRP A 100 -21.10 -7.84 3.95
N LYS A 101 -21.82 -7.56 2.85
CA LYS A 101 -23.01 -6.69 2.88
C LYS A 101 -24.15 -7.29 3.71
N SER A 102 -24.27 -8.61 3.71
CA SER A 102 -25.33 -9.33 4.42
C SER A 102 -25.21 -9.24 5.95
N THR A 103 -23.98 -9.18 6.47
CA THR A 103 -23.72 -9.23 7.92
C THR A 103 -23.07 -7.96 8.47
N GLY A 104 -22.49 -7.12 7.62
CA GLY A 104 -21.67 -5.98 8.00
C GLY A 104 -20.33 -6.37 8.63
N LYS A 105 -19.96 -7.66 8.62
CA LYS A 105 -18.71 -8.15 9.21
C LYS A 105 -17.56 -8.07 8.19
N PRO A 106 -16.32 -7.75 8.64
CA PRO A 106 -15.12 -7.88 7.81
C PRO A 106 -14.95 -9.30 7.30
N LEU A 107 -14.40 -9.45 6.10
CA LEU A 107 -13.98 -10.75 5.57
C LEU A 107 -12.72 -11.22 6.31
N THR A 108 -12.55 -12.53 6.48
CA THR A 108 -11.26 -13.12 6.92
C THR A 108 -10.24 -13.12 5.79
N LEU A 109 -8.96 -13.37 6.11
CA LEU A 109 -7.90 -13.52 5.11
C LEU A 109 -8.22 -14.64 4.12
N GLY A 110 -8.74 -15.77 4.59
CA GLY A 110 -9.18 -16.87 3.73
C GLY A 110 -10.27 -16.43 2.75
N GLU A 111 -11.25 -15.67 3.22
CA GLU A 111 -12.31 -15.13 2.37
C GLU A 111 -11.77 -14.09 1.37
N HIS A 112 -10.84 -13.22 1.78
CA HIS A 112 -10.12 -12.33 0.85
C HIS A 112 -9.42 -13.10 -0.28
N LEU A 113 -8.86 -14.28 0.03
CA LEU A 113 -8.13 -15.11 -0.92
C LEU A 113 -9.05 -15.88 -1.87
N ILE A 114 -10.26 -16.21 -1.43
CA ILE A 114 -11.33 -16.79 -2.27
C ILE A 114 -11.91 -15.71 -3.18
N HIS A 115 -12.18 -14.52 -2.65
CA HIS A 115 -12.78 -13.39 -3.36
C HIS A 115 -11.72 -12.41 -3.88
N ASN A 116 -10.78 -12.92 -4.68
CA ASN A 116 -9.62 -12.17 -5.16
C ASN A 116 -9.80 -11.56 -6.57
N TYR A 117 -10.92 -10.88 -6.77
CA TYR A 117 -11.31 -10.37 -8.08
C TYR A 117 -10.42 -9.24 -8.59
N SER A 118 -10.34 -9.12 -9.92
CA SER A 118 -9.58 -8.05 -10.59
C SER A 118 -10.44 -6.82 -10.91
N ASN A 119 -11.77 -6.95 -10.84
CA ASN A 119 -12.70 -5.87 -11.16
C ASN A 119 -13.62 -5.59 -9.96
N SER A 120 -14.10 -4.35 -9.83
CA SER A 120 -14.95 -3.94 -8.69
C SER A 120 -16.37 -4.51 -8.77
N GLU A 121 -16.85 -4.84 -9.97
CA GLU A 121 -18.20 -5.37 -10.20
C GLU A 121 -18.36 -6.79 -9.65
N ASP A 122 -17.32 -7.61 -9.72
CA ASP A 122 -17.30 -8.97 -9.18
C ASP A 122 -17.42 -8.96 -7.64
N TYR A 123 -16.79 -7.98 -6.98
CA TYR A 123 -16.97 -7.77 -5.55
C TYR A 123 -18.43 -7.39 -5.22
N GLU A 124 -19.02 -6.47 -6.01
CA GLU A 124 -20.41 -6.05 -5.86
C GLU A 124 -21.36 -7.24 -6.00
N ASN A 125 -21.18 -8.03 -7.06
CA ASN A 125 -21.96 -9.23 -7.40
C ASN A 125 -21.80 -10.34 -6.35
N ALA A 126 -20.63 -10.45 -5.72
CA ALA A 126 -20.39 -11.38 -4.61
C ALA A 126 -21.01 -10.90 -3.28
N GLY A 127 -21.65 -9.73 -3.23
CA GLY A 127 -22.21 -9.17 -2.01
C GLY A 127 -21.15 -8.63 -1.05
N ILE A 128 -20.00 -8.20 -1.58
CA ILE A 128 -18.87 -7.67 -0.81
C ILE A 128 -18.82 -6.15 -1.01
N LEU A 129 -18.79 -5.42 0.11
CA LEU A 129 -18.50 -4.00 0.13
C LEU A 129 -16.98 -3.81 0.15
N VAL A 130 -16.46 -3.13 -0.87
CA VAL A 130 -15.07 -2.65 -0.91
C VAL A 130 -15.03 -1.27 -0.27
N LYS A 131 -14.25 -1.13 0.81
CA LYS A 131 -14.12 0.13 1.54
C LYS A 131 -12.67 0.63 1.49
N ASP A 132 -12.53 1.86 1.00
CA ASP A 132 -11.26 2.58 0.97
C ASP A 132 -10.74 2.87 2.37
N LEU A 133 -9.42 2.93 2.46
CA LEU A 133 -8.71 3.29 3.68
C LEU A 133 -8.99 4.74 4.06
N SER A 134 -9.12 4.98 5.36
CA SER A 134 -9.20 6.34 5.87
C SER A 134 -7.86 7.07 5.71
N SER A 135 -7.93 8.41 5.69
CA SER A 135 -6.71 9.23 5.67
C SER A 135 -5.81 9.04 6.89
N GLN A 136 -6.37 8.57 8.01
CA GLN A 136 -5.63 8.24 9.22
C GLN A 136 -4.85 6.93 9.09
N GLU A 137 -5.45 5.90 8.50
CA GLU A 137 -4.78 4.62 8.22
C GLU A 137 -3.63 4.82 7.23
N ILE A 138 -3.85 5.61 6.18
CA ILE A 138 -2.79 5.96 5.23
C ILE A 138 -1.67 6.75 5.93
N LEU A 139 -1.99 7.67 6.84
CA LEU A 139 -0.98 8.38 7.63
C LEU A 139 -0.15 7.42 8.46
N TYR A 140 -0.77 6.51 9.21
CA TYR A 140 -0.03 5.56 10.05
C TYR A 140 0.89 4.64 9.23
N ALA A 141 0.42 4.11 8.11
CA ALA A 141 1.28 3.31 7.23
C ALA A 141 2.37 4.14 6.55
N THR A 142 2.13 5.43 6.28
CA THR A 142 3.17 6.34 5.78
C THR A 142 4.26 6.54 6.84
N GLN A 143 3.88 6.74 8.10
CA GLN A 143 4.82 6.86 9.21
C GLN A 143 5.64 5.58 9.39
N GLU A 144 4.95 4.43 9.48
CA GLU A 144 5.56 3.11 9.58
C GLU A 144 6.57 2.86 8.45
N CYS A 145 6.17 3.10 7.19
CA CYS A 145 7.03 2.89 6.04
C CYS A 145 8.23 3.84 6.04
N TRP A 146 8.00 5.14 6.26
CA TRP A 146 9.06 6.15 6.29
C TRP A 146 10.09 5.87 7.39
N GLU A 147 9.61 5.67 8.63
CA GLU A 147 10.47 5.42 9.78
C GLU A 147 11.19 4.07 9.65
N LYS A 148 10.58 3.06 9.01
CA LYS A 148 11.22 1.74 8.82
C LYS A 148 12.23 1.71 7.68
N MET A 149 11.89 2.29 6.53
CA MET A 149 12.60 2.05 5.27
C MET A 149 13.46 3.23 4.84
N VAL A 150 13.16 4.44 5.32
CA VAL A 150 13.93 5.65 5.00
C VAL A 150 14.82 6.06 6.18
N GLU A 151 14.27 6.10 7.39
CA GLU A 151 15.03 6.53 8.59
C GLU A 151 15.68 5.37 9.35
N ASP A 152 15.24 4.13 9.10
CA ASP A 152 15.63 2.91 9.83
C ASP A 152 15.51 3.02 11.37
N THR A 153 14.51 3.75 11.84
CA THR A 153 14.21 3.96 13.28
C THR A 153 13.08 3.09 13.79
N TRP A 154 12.22 2.57 12.92
CA TRP A 154 11.09 1.73 13.33
C TRP A 154 11.53 0.29 13.65
N VAL A 155 11.28 -0.16 14.88
CA VAL A 155 11.61 -1.53 15.34
C VAL A 155 10.36 -2.23 15.83
N TYR A 156 9.95 -3.28 15.11
CA TYR A 156 8.83 -4.10 15.53
C TYR A 156 9.12 -4.86 16.82
N THR A 157 8.12 -4.90 17.69
CA THR A 157 8.10 -5.74 18.89
C THR A 157 8.05 -7.23 18.50
N ARG A 158 8.28 -8.11 19.48
CA ARG A 158 8.23 -9.55 19.27
C ARG A 158 6.84 -10.03 18.83
N GLU A 159 5.78 -9.43 19.37
CA GLU A 159 4.40 -9.80 19.04
C GLU A 159 4.03 -9.33 17.62
N GLU A 160 4.46 -8.14 17.22
CA GLU A 160 4.23 -7.61 15.87
C GLU A 160 4.90 -8.48 14.79
N LYS A 161 6.14 -8.90 15.04
CA LYS A 161 6.83 -9.86 14.17
C LYS A 161 6.11 -11.20 14.09
N LYS A 162 5.49 -11.63 15.18
CA LYS A 162 4.70 -12.87 15.23
C LYS A 162 3.44 -12.76 14.37
N GLN A 163 2.73 -11.63 14.44
CA GLN A 163 1.54 -11.34 13.62
C GLN A 163 1.88 -11.30 12.13
N GLN A 164 2.99 -10.67 11.74
CA GLN A 164 3.50 -10.75 10.36
C GLN A 164 3.73 -12.20 9.92
N GLY A 165 4.34 -13.02 10.79
CA GLY A 165 4.54 -14.45 10.53
C GLY A 165 3.23 -15.18 10.27
N TYR A 166 2.22 -14.98 11.11
CA TYR A 166 0.89 -15.58 10.93
C TYR A 166 0.24 -15.18 9.61
N PHE A 167 0.33 -13.91 9.23
CA PHE A 167 -0.16 -13.46 7.93
C PHE A 167 0.47 -14.25 6.77
N TRP A 168 1.81 -14.38 6.77
CA TRP A 168 2.50 -15.11 5.71
C TRP A 168 2.21 -16.61 5.71
N GLU A 169 2.10 -17.23 6.89
CA GLU A 169 1.74 -18.64 7.00
C GLU A 169 0.32 -18.92 6.50
N GLU A 170 -0.62 -18.01 6.77
CA GLU A 170 -1.98 -18.15 6.23
C GLU A 170 -2.01 -17.92 4.72
N LEU A 171 -1.30 -16.90 4.23
CA LEU A 171 -1.20 -16.62 2.79
C LEU A 171 -0.61 -17.81 2.02
N LYS A 172 0.37 -18.53 2.59
CA LYS A 172 0.98 -19.74 2.01
C LYS A 172 -0.01 -20.88 1.76
N LYS A 173 -1.11 -20.93 2.50
CA LYS A 173 -2.15 -21.97 2.31
C LYS A 173 -2.98 -21.74 1.04
N TRP A 174 -2.94 -20.54 0.48
CA TRP A 174 -3.65 -20.22 -0.75
C TRP A 174 -3.13 -21.07 -1.93
N PRO A 175 -3.99 -21.78 -2.68
CA PRO A 175 -3.53 -22.73 -3.71
C PRO A 175 -2.65 -22.14 -4.83
N SER A 176 -2.73 -20.84 -5.08
CA SER A 176 -1.93 -20.16 -6.10
C SER A 176 -0.76 -19.34 -5.51
N TYR A 177 -0.43 -19.55 -4.23
CA TYR A 177 0.67 -18.85 -3.55
C TYR A 177 1.97 -18.92 -4.35
N SER A 178 2.39 -20.11 -4.77
CA SER A 178 3.68 -20.30 -5.45
C SER A 178 3.78 -19.56 -6.78
N LYS A 179 2.65 -19.33 -7.45
CA LYS A 179 2.61 -18.56 -8.71
C LYS A 179 3.02 -17.09 -8.55
N LYS A 180 2.98 -16.56 -7.32
CA LYS A 180 3.21 -15.13 -7.05
C LYS A 180 4.24 -14.84 -5.97
N HIS A 181 4.37 -15.73 -4.98
CA HIS A 181 5.06 -15.46 -3.73
C HIS A 181 6.07 -16.55 -3.35
N ASP A 182 6.55 -17.34 -4.32
CA ASP A 182 7.61 -18.33 -4.10
C ASP A 182 8.90 -17.71 -3.52
N TRP A 183 9.11 -16.43 -3.80
CA TRP A 183 10.14 -15.63 -3.15
C TRP A 183 9.52 -14.37 -2.53
N ILE A 184 9.91 -14.10 -1.28
CA ILE A 184 9.51 -12.90 -0.53
C ILE A 184 10.79 -12.14 -0.14
N HIS A 185 10.83 -10.87 -0.50
CA HIS A 185 11.89 -9.96 -0.09
C HIS A 185 11.85 -9.80 1.44
N GLN A 186 13.02 -9.86 2.09
CA GLN A 186 13.13 -9.86 3.56
C GLN A 186 12.54 -8.61 4.25
N LYS A 187 12.39 -7.51 3.52
CA LYS A 187 11.78 -6.26 4.00
C LYS A 187 10.34 -6.05 3.52
N CYS A 188 9.77 -6.98 2.75
CA CYS A 188 8.35 -6.93 2.38
C CYS A 188 7.49 -7.21 3.61
N GLN A 189 6.53 -6.33 3.87
CA GLN A 189 5.63 -6.43 5.01
C GLN A 189 4.20 -6.02 4.65
N ILE A 190 3.25 -6.50 5.43
CA ILE A 190 1.92 -5.89 5.53
C ILE A 190 1.99 -4.79 6.60
N SER A 191 1.23 -3.70 6.47
CA SER A 191 1.20 -2.69 7.53
C SER A 191 0.75 -3.31 8.86
N TYR A 192 1.53 -3.08 9.92
CA TYR A 192 1.18 -3.50 11.27
C TYR A 192 -0.13 -2.85 11.72
N SER A 193 -0.34 -1.57 11.41
CA SER A 193 -1.57 -0.88 11.78
C SER A 193 -2.81 -1.60 11.24
N TRP A 194 -2.70 -2.17 10.05
CA TRP A 194 -3.76 -2.96 9.42
C TRP A 194 -3.95 -4.34 10.04
N LEU A 195 -2.86 -5.07 10.31
CA LEU A 195 -2.95 -6.36 11.01
C LEU A 195 -3.56 -6.19 12.40
N LYS A 196 -3.18 -5.14 13.12
CA LYS A 196 -3.71 -4.81 14.43
C LYS A 196 -5.21 -4.52 14.38
N ASN A 197 -5.66 -3.75 13.39
CA ASN A 197 -7.08 -3.39 13.25
C ASN A 197 -7.96 -4.58 12.87
N ASN A 198 -7.39 -5.61 12.23
CA ASN A 198 -8.14 -6.78 11.79
C ASN A 198 -8.21 -7.92 12.84
N ASN A 199 -7.56 -7.79 14.00
CA ASN A 199 -7.53 -8.80 15.08
C ASN A 199 -7.04 -10.20 14.62
N TYR A 200 -6.86 -11.12 15.58
CA TYR A 200 -6.43 -12.49 15.27
C TYR A 200 -7.48 -13.26 14.45
N ASP A 201 -8.77 -13.05 14.72
CA ASP A 201 -9.88 -13.71 14.01
C ASP A 201 -9.90 -13.45 12.50
N PHE A 202 -9.26 -12.38 12.03
CA PHE A 202 -9.08 -12.16 10.60
C PHE A 202 -8.11 -13.16 9.97
N LEU A 203 -7.10 -13.62 10.71
CA LEU A 203 -6.06 -14.52 10.20
C LEU A 203 -6.45 -15.99 10.24
N ILE A 204 -7.62 -16.36 10.78
CA ILE A 204 -8.09 -17.74 10.95
C ILE A 204 -9.33 -18.02 10.09
#